data_AF-A0AAW1UX62-F1
#
_entry.id   AF-A0AAW1UX62-F1
#
_cell.length_a   1.000
_cell.length_b   1.000
_cell.length_c   1.000
_cell.angle_alpha   90.00
_cell.angle_beta   90.00
_cell.angle_gamma   90.00
#
_symmetry.space_group_name_H-M   'P 1'
#
loop_
_entity.id
_entity.type
_entity.pdbx_description
1 polymer ?
#
loop_
_entity_poly.entity_id
_entity_poly.type
_entity_poly.pdbx_seq_one_letter_code
_entity_poly.pdbx_strand_id
1 'polypeptide(L)'
;MIKLKKIGSWETIETNIKAATEKVIGYNRQEARKSWMTKKIFNRMEDRRIAKLENNDIKYNEIHKDIRHKIRQAKKQRLTEQCHEAERLHEMHDSFNFHKKFKESCYNKRNVSSIRHNNKIITDNEQLRLT
;
A
#
# COMPACT_ATOMS: atom_id res chain seq x y z
N MET A 1 36.95 -20.08 -31.99
CA MET A 1 37.46 -19.88 -30.61
C MET A 1 36.40 -19.17 -29.79
N ILE A 2 35.72 -19.87 -28.89
CA ILE A 2 34.72 -19.29 -27.98
C ILE A 2 35.48 -18.71 -26.79
N LYS A 3 35.50 -17.38 -26.65
CA LYS A 3 36.10 -16.71 -25.49
C LYS A 3 35.20 -16.95 -24.27
N LEU A 4 35.61 -17.83 -23.37
CA LEU A 4 35.00 -17.94 -22.04
C LEU A 4 35.33 -16.67 -21.26
N LYS A 5 34.32 -15.81 -21.09
CA LYS A 5 34.40 -14.59 -20.27
C LYS A 5 34.62 -15.03 -18.82
N LYS A 6 35.76 -14.66 -18.24
CA LYS A 6 36.06 -14.91 -16.82
C LYS A 6 35.10 -14.07 -15.99
N ILE A 7 34.02 -14.67 -15.51
CA ILE A 7 33.04 -14.04 -14.62
C ILE A 7 33.77 -13.69 -13.33
N GLY A 8 33.75 -12.42 -12.96
CA GLY A 8 34.48 -11.93 -11.78
C GLY A 8 33.92 -12.57 -10.51
N SER A 9 34.77 -12.81 -9.50
CA SER A 9 34.33 -13.30 -8.17
C SER A 9 33.14 -12.48 -7.63
N TRP A 10 33.15 -11.17 -7.88
CA TRP A 10 32.09 -10.25 -7.53
C TRP A 10 30.75 -10.53 -8.26
N GLU A 11 30.77 -10.85 -9.55
CA GLU A 11 29.55 -11.18 -10.30
C GLU A 11 28.92 -12.48 -9.78
N THR A 12 29.73 -13.45 -9.35
CA THR A 12 29.26 -14.69 -8.72
C THR A 12 28.63 -14.41 -7.35
N ILE A 13 29.24 -13.53 -6.55
CA ILE A 13 28.68 -13.12 -5.26
C ILE A 13 27.37 -12.36 -5.47
N GLU A 14 27.33 -11.42 -6.41
CA GLU A 14 26.14 -10.63 -6.71
C GLU A 14 24.98 -11.51 -7.18
N THR A 15 25.25 -12.48 -8.07
CA THR A 15 24.24 -13.44 -8.54
C THR A 15 23.76 -14.36 -7.44
N ASN A 16 24.64 -14.85 -6.56
CA ASN A 16 24.26 -15.67 -5.41
C ASN A 16 23.43 -14.89 -4.39
N ILE A 17 23.77 -13.63 -4.13
CA ILE A 17 22.99 -12.75 -3.25
C ILE A 17 21.61 -12.50 -3.87
N LYS A 18 21.55 -12.19 -5.17
CA LYS A 18 20.28 -12.03 -5.90
C LYS A 18 19.44 -13.31 -5.87
N ALA A 19 20.05 -14.48 -6.10
CA ALA A 19 19.34 -15.75 -6.07
C ALA A 19 18.87 -16.14 -4.65
N ALA A 20 19.68 -15.91 -3.62
CA ALA A 20 19.31 -16.16 -2.23
C ALA A 20 18.19 -15.21 -1.77
N THR A 21 18.30 -13.93 -2.11
CA THR A 21 17.26 -12.94 -1.81
C THR A 21 15.98 -13.24 -2.59
N GLU A 22 16.06 -13.66 -3.85
CA GLU A 22 14.89 -14.05 -4.64
C GLU A 22 14.21 -15.33 -4.11
N LYS A 23 14.99 -16.29 -3.60
CA LYS A 23 14.47 -17.51 -2.96
C LYS A 23 13.75 -17.22 -1.63
N VAL A 24 14.25 -16.26 -0.84
CA VAL A 24 13.71 -15.94 0.49
C VAL A 24 12.57 -14.91 0.40
N ILE A 25 12.72 -13.90 -0.43
CA ILE A 25 11.81 -12.75 -0.53
C ILE A 25 10.77 -12.97 -1.63
N GLY A 26 11.12 -13.70 -2.70
CA GLY A 26 10.30 -13.89 -3.89
C GLY A 26 10.16 -12.59 -4.68
N TYR A 27 10.55 -12.60 -5.97
CA TYR A 27 10.18 -11.50 -6.87
C TYR A 27 8.67 -11.52 -7.09
N ASN A 28 7.94 -10.84 -6.21
CA ASN A 28 6.50 -10.70 -6.27
C ASN A 28 6.18 -9.67 -7.36
N ARG A 29 6.30 -10.05 -8.64
CA ARG A 29 5.89 -9.24 -9.80
C ARG A 29 4.39 -9.03 -9.90
N GLN A 30 3.64 -9.34 -8.85
CA GLN A 30 2.39 -8.69 -8.58
C GLN A 30 2.69 -7.57 -7.60
N GLU A 31 3.15 -6.43 -8.11
CA GLU A 31 2.90 -5.18 -7.42
C GLU A 31 1.40 -5.14 -7.17
N ALA A 32 0.99 -5.52 -5.97
CA ALA A 32 -0.34 -5.26 -5.48
C ALA A 32 -0.46 -3.74 -5.56
N ARG A 33 -1.07 -3.24 -6.66
CA ARG A 33 -1.28 -1.81 -6.97
C ARG A 33 -1.82 -1.04 -5.76
N LYS A 34 -2.42 -1.77 -4.81
CA LYS A 34 -2.83 -1.29 -3.52
C LYS A 34 -2.23 -2.18 -2.44
N SER A 35 -1.47 -1.54 -1.57
CA SER A 35 -1.01 -1.98 -0.26
C SER A 35 -1.85 -2.97 0.55
N TRP A 36 -3.18 -2.87 0.50
CA TRP A 36 -4.10 -3.72 1.27
C TRP A 36 -4.50 -5.01 0.54
N MET A 37 -4.00 -5.23 -0.67
CA MET A 37 -4.39 -6.35 -1.53
C MET A 37 -3.58 -7.59 -1.17
N THR A 38 -4.20 -8.47 -0.40
CA THR A 38 -3.60 -9.76 0.00
C THR A 38 -3.96 -10.86 -0.99
N LYS A 39 -3.14 -11.94 -1.04
CA LYS A 39 -3.42 -13.14 -1.85
C LYS A 39 -4.82 -13.71 -1.60
N LYS A 40 -5.31 -13.65 -0.36
CA LYS A 40 -6.68 -14.06 0.01
C LYS A 40 -7.75 -13.23 -0.70
N ILE A 41 -7.58 -11.92 -0.78
CA ILE A 41 -8.52 -11.03 -1.51
C ILE A 41 -8.43 -11.30 -3.01
N PHE A 42 -7.23 -11.49 -3.54
CA PHE A 42 -7.02 -11.80 -4.95
C PHE A 42 -7.73 -13.10 -5.36
N ASN A 43 -7.52 -14.19 -4.62
CA ASN A 43 -8.19 -15.46 -4.88
C ASN A 43 -9.72 -15.33 -4.83
N ARG A 44 -10.26 -14.58 -3.86
CA ARG A 44 -11.70 -14.33 -3.79
C ARG A 44 -12.23 -13.50 -4.95
N MET A 45 -11.45 -12.58 -5.50
CA MET A 45 -11.82 -11.86 -6.72
C MET A 45 -11.88 -12.79 -7.94
N GLU A 46 -11.00 -13.79 -8.00
CA GLU A 46 -11.04 -14.82 -9.03
C GLU A 46 -12.27 -15.72 -8.88
N ASP A 47 -12.60 -16.15 -7.65
CA ASP A 47 -13.83 -16.90 -7.38
C ASP A 47 -15.08 -16.11 -7.82
N ARG A 48 -15.07 -14.78 -7.63
CA ARG A 48 -16.16 -13.90 -8.11
C ARG A 48 -16.24 -13.87 -9.63
N ARG A 49 -15.10 -13.91 -10.33
CA ARG A 49 -15.04 -13.95 -11.80
C ARG A 49 -15.64 -15.25 -12.32
N ILE A 50 -15.34 -16.37 -11.67
CA ILE A 50 -15.89 -17.70 -11.98
C ILE A 50 -17.40 -17.72 -11.73
N ALA A 51 -17.88 -17.23 -10.59
CA ALA A 51 -19.32 -17.19 -10.29
C ALA A 51 -20.12 -16.36 -11.31
N LYS A 52 -19.52 -15.31 -11.87
CA LYS A 52 -20.12 -14.52 -12.97
C LYS A 52 -20.20 -15.34 -14.27
N LEU A 53 -19.18 -16.12 -14.60
CA LEU A 53 -19.18 -17.00 -15.78
C LEU A 53 -20.22 -18.13 -15.65
N GLU A 54 -20.43 -18.62 -14.44
CA GLU A 54 -21.43 -19.65 -14.10
C GLU A 54 -22.87 -19.09 -14.04
N ASN A 55 -23.09 -17.77 -14.24
CA ASN A 55 -24.38 -17.08 -14.04
C ASN A 55 -25.03 -17.37 -12.67
N ASN A 56 -24.20 -17.55 -11.63
CA ASN A 56 -24.69 -17.80 -10.27
C ASN A 56 -24.71 -16.51 -9.44
N ASP A 57 -25.83 -15.80 -9.49
CA ASP A 57 -26.01 -14.49 -8.84
C ASP A 57 -25.93 -14.54 -7.30
N ILE A 58 -26.40 -15.63 -6.70
CA ILE A 58 -26.36 -15.81 -5.24
C ILE A 58 -24.90 -15.90 -4.79
N LYS A 59 -24.14 -16.81 -5.39
CA LYS A 59 -22.72 -17.02 -5.11
C LYS A 59 -21.90 -15.76 -5.42
N TYR A 60 -22.22 -15.07 -6.52
CA TYR A 60 -21.58 -13.79 -6.85
C TYR A 60 -21.76 -12.75 -5.73
N ASN A 61 -22.99 -12.57 -5.24
CA ASN A 61 -23.31 -11.59 -4.21
C ASN A 61 -22.67 -11.92 -2.86
N GLU A 62 -22.63 -13.20 -2.50
CA GLU A 62 -21.95 -13.68 -1.28
C GLU A 62 -20.44 -13.40 -1.34
N ILE A 63 -19.79 -13.80 -2.44
CA ILE A 63 -18.36 -13.54 -2.65
C ILE A 63 -18.09 -12.04 -2.66
N HIS A 64 -18.97 -11.24 -3.28
CA HIS A 64 -18.82 -9.79 -3.30
C HIS A 64 -18.90 -9.16 -1.89
N LYS A 65 -19.85 -9.61 -1.04
CA LYS A 65 -19.93 -9.18 0.37
C LYS A 65 -18.66 -9.57 1.13
N ASP A 66 -18.19 -10.78 0.95
CA ASP A 66 -16.98 -11.30 1.60
C ASP A 66 -15.72 -10.53 1.18
N ILE A 67 -15.53 -10.25 -0.12
CA ILE A 67 -14.43 -9.41 -0.61
C ILE A 67 -14.45 -8.05 0.07
N ARG A 68 -15.61 -7.37 0.15
CA ARG A 68 -15.72 -6.06 0.80
C ARG A 68 -15.36 -6.13 2.27
N HIS A 69 -15.77 -7.20 2.97
CA HIS A 69 -15.38 -7.43 4.36
C HIS A 69 -13.87 -7.59 4.49
N LYS A 70 -13.26 -8.48 3.69
CA LYS A 70 -11.80 -8.71 3.71
C LYS A 70 -11.00 -7.46 3.38
N ILE A 71 -11.46 -6.64 2.43
CA ILE A 71 -10.82 -5.35 2.12
C ILE A 71 -10.87 -4.41 3.32
N ARG A 72 -12.00 -4.31 4.03
CA ARG A 72 -12.12 -3.49 5.24
C ARG A 72 -11.16 -3.96 6.32
N GLN A 73 -11.08 -5.26 6.57
CA GLN A 73 -10.15 -5.83 7.54
C GLN A 73 -8.69 -5.56 7.17
N ALA A 74 -8.30 -5.80 5.91
CA ALA A 74 -6.93 -5.57 5.46
C ALA A 74 -6.52 -4.10 5.57
N LYS A 75 -7.43 -3.17 5.24
CA LYS A 75 -7.18 -1.73 5.44
C LYS A 75 -7.03 -1.37 6.92
N LYS A 76 -7.90 -1.90 7.78
CA LYS A 76 -7.82 -1.67 9.23
C LYS A 76 -6.51 -2.19 9.81
N GLN A 77 -6.15 -3.43 9.46
CA GLN A 77 -4.92 -4.07 9.91
C GLN A 77 -3.70 -3.24 9.48
N ARG A 78 -3.63 -2.85 8.21
CA ARG A 78 -2.53 -2.00 7.72
C ARG A 78 -2.43 -0.67 8.49
N LEU A 79 -3.56 0.00 8.74
CA LEU A 79 -3.56 1.24 9.50
C LEU A 79 -3.04 1.02 10.93
N THR A 80 -3.43 -0.11 11.54
CA THR A 80 -2.98 -0.50 12.88
C THR A 80 -1.47 -0.75 12.89
N GLU A 81 -0.93 -1.46 11.89
CA GLU A 81 0.52 -1.66 11.72
C GLU A 81 1.26 -0.33 11.54
N GLN A 82 0.68 0.62 10.80
CA GLN A 82 1.25 1.96 10.65
C GLN A 82 1.27 2.75 11.96
N CYS A 83 0.23 2.63 12.79
CA CYS A 83 0.19 3.24 14.13
C CYS A 83 1.27 2.66 15.04
N HIS A 84 1.39 1.34 15.12
CA HIS A 84 2.41 0.68 15.93
C HIS A 84 3.83 1.04 15.49
N GLU A 85 4.08 1.14 14.19
CA GLU A 85 5.40 1.57 13.69
C GLU A 85 5.70 3.02 14.10
N ALA A 86 4.71 3.91 14.07
CA ALA A 86 4.89 5.28 14.54
C ALA A 86 5.12 5.35 16.06
N GLU A 87 4.38 4.58 16.85
CA GLU A 87 4.58 4.45 18.31
C GLU A 87 6.01 3.99 18.62
N ARG A 88 6.50 2.96 17.92
CA ARG A 88 7.89 2.48 18.06
C ARG A 88 8.93 3.56 17.72
N LEU A 89 8.74 4.29 16.63
CA LEU A 89 9.65 5.38 16.24
C LEU A 89 9.66 6.52 17.27
N HIS A 90 8.51 6.78 17.89
CA HIS A 90 8.39 7.73 18.98
C HIS A 90 9.15 7.27 20.23
N GLU A 91 9.00 6.01 20.63
CA GLU A 91 9.75 5.39 21.74
C GLU A 91 11.27 5.42 21.51
N MET A 92 11.71 5.25 20.26
CA MET A 92 13.12 5.36 19.87
C MET A 92 13.63 6.81 19.77
N HIS A 93 12.80 7.81 20.12
CA HIS A 93 13.07 9.23 19.99
C HIS A 93 13.45 9.68 18.56
N ASP A 94 13.09 8.90 17.55
CA ASP A 94 13.33 9.21 16.14
C ASP A 94 12.26 10.16 15.62
N SER A 95 12.36 11.41 16.05
CA SER A 95 11.38 12.47 15.77
C SER A 95 11.23 12.74 14.26
N PHE A 96 12.31 12.58 13.49
CA PHE A 96 12.29 12.78 12.04
C PHE A 96 11.48 11.70 11.33
N ASN A 97 11.79 10.42 11.57
CA ASN A 97 11.08 9.32 10.92
C ASN A 97 9.65 9.19 11.45
N PHE A 98 9.41 9.49 12.73
CA PHE A 98 8.07 9.60 13.29
C PHE A 98 7.21 10.60 12.51
N HIS A 99 7.68 11.85 12.36
CA HIS A 99 6.92 12.89 11.65
C HIS A 99 6.66 12.51 10.19
N LYS A 100 7.65 11.91 9.52
CA LYS A 100 7.52 11.41 8.16
C LYS A 100 6.43 10.34 8.05
N LYS A 101 6.48 9.32 8.90
CA LYS A 101 5.49 8.22 8.93
C LYS A 101 4.09 8.68 9.32
N PHE A 102 4.00 9.60 10.27
CA PHE A 102 2.74 10.20 10.69
C PHE A 102 2.08 10.97 9.54
N LYS A 103 2.87 11.77 8.81
CA LYS A 103 2.40 12.48 7.62
C LYS A 103 1.91 11.50 6.54
N GLU A 104 2.67 10.45 6.25
CA GLU A 104 2.26 9.42 5.27
C GLU A 104 0.96 8.71 5.65
N SER A 105 0.69 8.52 6.95
CA SER A 105 -0.47 7.78 7.45
C SER A 105 -1.73 8.64 7.57
N CYS A 106 -1.58 9.92 7.94
CA CYS A 106 -2.70 10.83 8.18
C CYS A 106 -3.02 11.77 7.00
N TYR A 107 -2.05 12.12 6.14
CA TYR A 107 -2.30 12.99 4.99
C TYR A 107 -2.84 12.21 3.79
N ASN A 108 -4.15 11.95 3.81
CA ASN A 108 -4.87 11.96 2.54
C ASN A 108 -5.03 13.42 2.13
N LYS A 109 -4.30 13.89 1.11
CA LYS A 109 -4.55 15.21 0.50
C LYS A 109 -6.03 15.25 0.12
N ARG A 110 -6.86 15.85 0.96
CA ARG A 110 -8.21 16.22 0.56
C ARG A 110 -8.00 17.24 -0.55
N ASN A 111 -8.51 16.95 -1.74
CA ASN A 111 -8.71 17.99 -2.73
C ASN A 111 -9.78 18.91 -2.13
N VAL A 112 -9.35 19.87 -1.31
CA VAL A 112 -10.23 20.92 -0.83
C VAL A 112 -10.52 21.75 -2.06
N SER A 113 -11.73 21.61 -2.61
CA SER A 113 -12.21 22.54 -3.62
C SER A 113 -12.14 23.94 -3.03
N SER A 114 -11.38 24.84 -3.65
CA SER A 114 -11.34 26.24 -3.24
C SER A 114 -12.78 26.79 -3.25
N ILE A 115 -13.27 27.25 -2.10
CA ILE A 115 -14.56 27.93 -2.02
C ILE A 115 -14.39 29.26 -2.78
N ARG A 116 -15.13 29.42 -3.87
CA ARG A 116 -15.12 30.62 -4.69
C ARG A 116 -16.38 31.44 -4.40
N HIS A 117 -16.20 32.72 -4.09
CA HIS A 117 -17.28 33.70 -4.07
C HIS A 117 -16.92 34.83 -5.05
N ASN A 118 -17.80 35.12 -6.02
CA ASN A 118 -17.57 36.13 -7.06
C ASN A 118 -16.21 36.03 -7.76
N ASN A 119 -15.84 34.83 -8.23
CA ASN A 119 -14.56 34.54 -8.89
C ASN A 119 -13.28 34.79 -8.04
N LYS A 120 -13.41 35.11 -6.75
CA LYS A 120 -12.28 35.21 -5.82
C LYS A 120 -12.22 33.96 -4.96
N ILE A 121 -11.01 33.43 -4.76
CA ILE A 121 -10.76 32.32 -3.83
C ILE A 121 -10.82 32.90 -2.41
N ILE A 122 -11.72 32.40 -1.58
CA ILE A 122 -11.73 32.74 -0.16
C ILE A 122 -10.61 31.93 0.49
N THR A 123 -9.58 32.63 0.96
CA THR A 123 -8.52 32.07 1.80
C THR A 123 -8.79 32.58 3.20
N ASP A 124 -9.50 31.82 4.02
CA ASP A 124 -9.64 32.15 5.44
C ASP A 124 -8.28 31.97 6.10
N ASN A 125 -7.54 33.08 6.24
CA ASN A 125 -6.28 33.09 6.97
C ASN A 125 -6.01 34.37 7.77
N GLU A 126 -7.02 35.21 7.98
CA GLU A 126 -6.93 36.35 8.88
C GLU A 126 -8.22 36.39 9.70
N GLN A 127 -8.19 35.98 10.97
CA GLN A 127 -9.01 36.46 12.12
C GLN A 127 -8.91 35.52 13.35
N LEU A 128 -7.73 34.98 13.67
CA LEU A 128 -7.46 34.34 14.98
C LEU A 128 -6.29 35.00 15.73
N ARG A 129 -6.12 36.32 15.60
CA ARG A 129 -5.13 37.11 16.35
C ARG A 129 -5.68 38.39 16.98
N LEU A 130 -6.93 38.37 17.44
CA LEU A 130 -7.46 39.42 18.34
C LEU A 130 -8.46 38.80 19.33
N THR A 131 -7.93 38.06 20.30
CA THR A 131 -8.41 37.85 21.68
C THR A 131 -7.31 37.09 22.41
#